data_AF-D5VLZ6-F1
#
_entry.id   AF-D5VLZ6-F1
#
_cell.length_a   1.000
_cell.length_b   1.000
_cell.length_c   1.000
_cell.angle_alpha   90.00
_cell.angle_beta   90.00
_cell.angle_gamma   90.00
#
_symmetry.space_group_name_H-M   'P 1'
#
loop_
_entity.id
_entity.type
_entity.pdbx_description
1 polymer ?
#
loop_
_entity_poly.entity_id
_entity_poly.type
_entity_poly.pdbx_seq_one_letter_code
_entity_poly.pdbx_strand_id
1 'polypeptide(L)'
;MLDRGAKLFAIGRDDQGRLRVLDGNPADMGLNSQHWAWILDEKGHWVGEDVITGDKLPKAEDIFGSDLNGDGVVGSSPFRTVEKNGAQALLVDQRSGAAMVSIAGAEPVAITRDGWDRVLQQRGEWSLAAIATDDQGRTRVLDASPFSDARYAWILDANGHFVGEESFDKSNVGKAETLFSVDLDRDGIIGYPSGAGGLSGLG
;
A
#
# COMPACT_ATOMS: atom_id res chain seq x y z
N MET A 1 27.63 8.02 19.48
CA MET A 1 27.36 7.55 20.86
C MET A 1 26.23 6.55 20.72
N LEU A 2 26.40 5.26 21.04
CA LEU A 2 25.25 4.34 21.11
C LEU A 2 24.30 4.88 22.17
N ASP A 3 23.04 5.10 21.82
CA ASP A 3 22.04 5.40 22.83
C ASP A 3 21.92 4.20 23.78
N ARG A 4 21.44 4.42 25.01
CA ARG A 4 21.17 3.32 25.93
C ARG A 4 19.85 2.64 25.51
N GLY A 5 19.92 1.72 24.56
CA GLY A 5 18.76 0.98 24.05
C GLY A 5 18.98 0.41 22.66
N ALA A 6 19.80 1.09 21.88
CA ALA A 6 20.38 0.70 20.59
C ALA A 6 20.91 -0.75 20.58
N LYS A 7 20.36 -1.59 19.70
CA LYS A 7 20.96 -2.88 19.32
C LYS A 7 21.48 -2.76 17.90
N LEU A 8 22.66 -3.31 17.67
CA LEU A 8 23.19 -3.48 16.33
C LEU A 8 22.21 -4.32 15.52
N PHE A 9 21.62 -3.71 14.50
CA PHE A 9 20.44 -4.26 13.83
C PHE A 9 20.78 -4.88 12.47
N ALA A 10 21.64 -4.22 11.69
CA ALA A 10 22.09 -4.75 10.40
C ALA A 10 23.53 -4.31 10.06
N ILE A 11 24.22 -5.10 9.23
CA ILE A 11 25.56 -4.78 8.72
C ILE A 11 25.62 -5.06 7.22
N GLY A 12 26.26 -4.16 6.48
CA GLY A 12 26.30 -4.21 5.01
C GLY A 12 27.52 -3.51 4.43
N ARG A 13 27.69 -3.56 3.11
CA ARG A 13 28.70 -2.76 2.39
C ARG A 13 28.00 -1.84 1.40
N ASP A 14 28.43 -0.58 1.35
CA ASP A 14 27.95 0.34 0.32
C ASP A 14 28.63 0.11 -1.04
N ASP A 15 28.21 0.87 -2.04
CA ASP A 15 28.76 0.89 -3.40
C ASP A 15 30.26 1.27 -3.46
N GLN A 16 30.80 1.85 -2.40
CA GLN A 16 32.22 2.20 -2.24
C GLN A 16 33.00 1.13 -1.45
N GLY A 17 32.36 0.02 -1.07
CA GLY A 17 32.97 -1.06 -0.30
C GLY A 17 33.12 -0.78 1.20
N ARG A 18 32.65 0.37 1.70
CA ARG A 18 32.73 0.74 3.12
C ARG A 18 31.70 -0.03 3.92
N LEU A 19 32.08 -0.47 5.13
CA LEU A 19 31.14 -1.14 6.01
C LEU A 19 30.13 -0.13 6.56
N ARG A 20 28.86 -0.53 6.56
CA ARG A 20 27.75 0.17 7.19
C ARG A 20 27.23 -0.67 8.33
N VAL A 21 27.01 -0.04 9.48
CA VAL A 21 26.39 -0.67 10.65
C VAL A 21 25.17 0.14 11.03
N LEU A 22 23.99 -0.45 10.87
CA LEU A 22 22.72 0.20 11.20
C LEU A 22 22.45 0.06 12.69
N ASP A 23 22.27 1.21 13.34
CA ASP A 23 21.78 1.31 14.69
C ASP A 23 20.26 1.56 14.67
N GLY A 24 19.52 0.80 15.48
CA GLY A 24 18.10 1.01 15.67
C GLY A 24 17.34 -0.24 16.10
N ASN A 25 16.03 -0.13 16.04
CA ASN A 25 15.11 -1.22 16.29
C ASN A 25 14.35 -1.53 14.99
N PRO A 26 14.34 -2.79 14.51
CA PRO A 26 13.58 -3.19 13.31
C PRO A 26 12.12 -2.75 13.35
N ALA A 27 11.51 -2.75 14.54
CA ALA A 27 10.10 -2.38 14.69
C ALA A 27 9.82 -0.89 14.46
N ASP A 28 10.86 -0.05 14.43
CA ASP A 28 10.73 1.41 14.32
C ASP A 28 11.11 1.91 12.91
N MET A 29 11.34 1.00 11.96
CA MET A 29 11.69 1.31 10.57
C MET A 29 10.42 1.60 9.77
N GLY A 30 10.20 2.87 9.41
CA GLY A 30 9.03 3.28 8.63
C GLY A 30 9.28 4.55 7.83
N LEU A 31 8.34 4.92 6.96
CA LEU A 31 8.52 6.05 6.03
C LEU A 31 8.73 7.42 6.72
N ASN A 32 8.34 7.54 7.99
CA ASN A 32 8.49 8.78 8.78
C ASN A 32 9.58 8.68 9.85
N SER A 33 10.37 7.60 9.85
CA SER A 33 11.45 7.41 10.82
C SER A 33 12.80 7.90 10.28
N GLN A 34 13.71 8.13 11.21
CA GLN A 34 15.10 8.46 10.94
C GLN A 34 15.99 7.54 11.76
N HIS A 35 16.96 6.93 11.09
CA HIS A 35 17.92 6.01 11.67
C HIS A 35 19.34 6.43 11.31
N TRP A 36 20.29 5.98 12.13
CA TRP A 36 21.70 6.27 11.92
C TRP A 36 22.45 4.99 11.60
N ALA A 37 23.34 5.09 10.61
CA ALA A 37 24.31 4.04 10.33
C ALA A 37 25.72 4.57 10.53
N TRP A 38 26.58 3.79 11.18
CA TRP A 38 28.01 4.09 11.20
C TRP A 38 28.66 3.66 9.91
N ILE A 39 29.62 4.47 9.45
CA ILE A 39 30.47 4.18 8.32
C ILE A 39 31.83 3.77 8.87
N LEU A 40 32.26 2.55 8.56
CA LEU A 40 33.58 2.05 8.90
C LEU A 40 34.44 1.88 7.65
N ASP A 41 35.74 2.15 7.77
CA ASP A 41 36.72 1.82 6.73
C ASP A 41 36.90 0.28 6.59
N GLU A 42 37.71 -0.15 5.62
CA GLU A 42 37.96 -1.58 5.38
C GLU A 42 38.62 -2.32 6.56
N LYS A 43 39.22 -1.57 7.50
CA LYS A 43 39.86 -2.09 8.71
C LYS A 43 38.92 -2.04 9.93
N GLY A 44 37.70 -1.53 9.77
CA GLY A 44 36.69 -1.42 10.82
C GLY A 44 36.81 -0.16 11.67
N HIS A 45 37.60 0.86 11.27
CA HIS A 45 37.64 2.13 11.98
C HIS A 45 36.47 3.02 11.59
N TRP A 46 35.88 3.70 12.57
CA TRP A 46 34.83 4.69 12.32
C TRP A 46 35.37 5.86 11.50
N VAL A 47 34.68 6.18 10.41
CA VAL A 47 35.01 7.29 9.50
C VAL A 47 33.85 8.25 9.27
N GLY A 48 32.67 7.96 9.82
CA GLY A 48 31.53 8.87 9.76
C GLY A 48 30.19 8.20 10.10
N GLU A 49 29.11 8.95 9.90
CA GLU A 49 27.74 8.51 10.07
C GLU A 49 26.93 8.83 8.82
N ASP A 50 25.90 8.03 8.58
CA ASP A 50 24.88 8.23 7.54
C ASP A 50 23.51 8.28 8.19
N VAL A 51 22.61 9.07 7.60
CA VAL A 51 21.24 9.25 8.08
C VAL A 51 20.28 8.62 7.08
N ILE A 52 19.61 7.57 7.52
CA ILE A 52 18.62 6.81 6.75
C ILE A 52 17.24 7.30 7.18
N THR A 53 16.65 8.14 6.35
CA THR A 53 15.24 8.54 6.42
C THR A 53 14.38 7.55 5.66
N GLY A 54 13.07 7.56 5.89
CA GLY A 54 12.13 6.64 5.25
C GLY A 54 12.24 6.53 3.72
N ASP A 55 12.47 7.63 3.02
CA ASP A 55 12.68 7.68 1.57
C ASP A 55 13.98 7.01 1.10
N LYS A 56 14.94 6.78 2.01
CA LYS A 56 16.20 6.10 1.74
C LYS A 56 16.19 4.63 2.18
N LEU A 57 15.11 4.14 2.80
CA LEU A 57 15.01 2.74 3.24
C LEU A 57 15.27 1.75 2.08
N PRO A 58 14.71 1.93 0.87
CA PRO A 58 15.03 1.03 -0.25
C PRO A 58 16.53 0.93 -0.56
N LYS A 59 17.25 2.05 -0.56
CA LYS A 59 18.70 2.03 -0.79
C LYS A 59 19.45 1.40 0.38
N ALA A 60 18.96 1.58 1.61
CA ALA A 60 19.54 0.92 2.77
C ALA A 60 19.32 -0.59 2.72
N GLU A 61 18.16 -1.06 2.27
CA GLU A 61 17.86 -2.49 2.07
C GLU A 61 18.86 -3.15 1.11
N ASP A 62 19.23 -2.48 0.01
CA ASP A 62 20.28 -2.97 -0.90
C ASP A 62 21.63 -3.15 -0.19
N ILE A 63 21.97 -2.24 0.74
CA ILE A 63 23.23 -2.29 1.51
C ILE A 63 23.19 -3.43 2.53
N PHE A 64 22.06 -3.59 3.23
CA PHE A 64 21.91 -4.49 4.38
C PHE A 64 21.36 -5.88 4.00
N GLY A 65 20.90 -6.08 2.77
CA GLY A 65 20.35 -7.34 2.27
C GLY A 65 19.11 -7.80 3.04
N SER A 66 18.36 -6.88 3.62
CA SER A 66 17.18 -7.15 4.45
C SER A 66 16.08 -6.17 4.08
N ASP A 67 14.83 -6.64 4.06
CA ASP A 67 13.64 -5.78 3.95
C ASP A 67 13.46 -5.02 5.26
N LEU A 68 13.76 -3.73 5.26
CA LEU A 68 13.76 -2.90 6.45
C LEU A 68 12.40 -2.27 6.69
N ASN A 69 11.63 -2.02 5.63
CA ASN A 69 10.36 -1.30 5.69
C ASN A 69 9.14 -2.24 5.76
N GLY A 70 9.34 -3.55 5.57
CA GLY A 70 8.32 -4.59 5.67
C GLY A 70 7.38 -4.67 4.47
N ASP A 71 7.77 -4.15 3.30
CA ASP A 71 6.97 -4.21 2.07
C ASP A 71 7.11 -5.54 1.32
N GLY A 72 8.01 -6.42 1.77
CA GLY A 72 8.29 -7.73 1.20
C GLY A 72 9.35 -7.72 0.10
N VAL A 73 9.97 -6.56 -0.18
CA VAL A 73 11.01 -6.39 -1.19
C VAL A 73 12.30 -5.91 -0.51
N VAL A 74 13.44 -6.42 -0.98
CA VAL A 74 14.74 -5.82 -0.65
C VAL A 74 15.07 -4.85 -1.77
N GLY A 75 15.16 -3.57 -1.46
CA GLY A 75 15.53 -2.54 -2.43
C GLY A 75 14.34 -1.76 -2.95
N SER A 76 14.51 -1.12 -4.10
CA SER A 76 13.41 -0.35 -4.71
C SER A 76 12.35 -1.28 -5.29
N SER A 77 11.15 -1.28 -4.72
CA SER A 77 9.99 -1.93 -5.33
C SER A 77 9.61 -1.23 -6.64
N PRO A 78 9.39 -1.96 -7.75
CA PRO A 78 8.86 -1.37 -8.98
C PRO A 78 7.38 -0.96 -8.83
N PHE A 79 6.75 -1.29 -7.70
CA PHE A 79 5.35 -1.03 -7.44
C PHE A 79 5.17 -0.09 -6.25
N ARG A 80 4.30 0.91 -6.42
CA ARG A 80 3.81 1.74 -5.32
C ARG A 80 2.46 1.21 -4.84
N THR A 81 2.30 1.03 -3.54
CA THR A 81 0.98 0.72 -2.96
C THR A 81 0.05 1.92 -3.07
N VAL A 82 -1.17 1.68 -3.55
CA VAL A 82 -2.29 2.64 -3.54
C VAL A 82 -3.15 2.38 -2.32
N GLU A 83 -3.55 1.12 -2.13
CA GLU A 83 -4.41 0.68 -1.05
C GLU A 83 -4.09 -0.77 -0.67
N LYS A 84 -4.21 -1.11 0.61
CA LYS A 84 -4.20 -2.49 1.11
C LYS A 84 -5.47 -2.75 1.90
N ASN A 85 -6.16 -3.83 1.59
CA ASN A 85 -7.30 -4.33 2.34
C ASN A 85 -7.06 -5.80 2.66
N GLY A 86 -6.78 -6.13 3.92
CA GLY A 86 -6.39 -7.49 4.31
C GLY A 86 -5.23 -8.03 3.47
N ALA A 87 -5.50 -9.09 2.70
CA ALA A 87 -4.53 -9.74 1.83
C ALA A 87 -4.50 -9.17 0.41
N GLN A 88 -5.33 -8.19 0.08
CA GLN A 88 -5.41 -7.59 -1.25
C GLN A 88 -4.63 -6.28 -1.29
N ALA A 89 -3.92 -6.05 -2.39
CA ALA A 89 -3.21 -4.80 -2.64
C ALA A 89 -3.55 -4.26 -4.03
N LEU A 90 -3.93 -2.98 -4.07
CA LEU A 90 -3.96 -2.18 -5.29
C LEU A 90 -2.63 -1.44 -5.40
N LEU A 91 -1.96 -1.61 -6.52
CA LEU A 91 -0.62 -1.07 -6.74
C LEU A 91 -0.57 -0.26 -8.04
N VAL A 92 0.51 0.51 -8.19
CA VAL A 92 0.89 1.15 -9.45
C VAL A 92 2.28 0.70 -9.82
N ASP A 93 2.47 0.18 -11.04
CA ASP A 93 3.79 0.03 -11.64
C ASP A 93 4.38 1.44 -11.84
N GLN A 94 5.47 1.76 -11.14
CA GLN A 94 6.08 3.09 -11.17
C GLN A 94 6.69 3.45 -12.52
N ARG A 95 7.05 2.45 -13.34
CA ARG A 95 7.65 2.67 -14.66
C ARG A 95 6.57 2.96 -15.70
N SER A 96 5.48 2.21 -15.67
CA SER A 96 4.43 2.29 -16.69
C SER A 96 3.23 3.15 -16.26
N GLY A 97 3.00 3.33 -14.96
CA GLY A 97 1.78 3.90 -14.41
C GLY A 97 0.58 2.95 -14.45
N ALA A 98 0.77 1.68 -14.85
CA ALA A 98 -0.30 0.69 -14.88
C ALA A 98 -0.84 0.44 -13.46
N ALA A 99 -2.16 0.39 -13.34
CA ALA A 99 -2.79 -0.13 -12.15
C ALA A 99 -2.62 -1.65 -12.11
N MET A 100 -2.26 -2.16 -10.94
CA MET A 100 -1.98 -3.58 -10.71
C MET A 100 -2.77 -4.06 -9.49
N VAL A 101 -3.08 -5.35 -9.45
CA VAL A 101 -3.62 -6.01 -8.24
C VAL A 101 -2.73 -7.16 -7.82
N SER A 102 -2.58 -7.34 -6.52
CA SER A 102 -1.93 -8.51 -5.92
C SER A 102 -2.83 -9.07 -4.83
N ILE A 103 -2.97 -10.39 -4.79
CA ILE A 103 -3.79 -11.12 -3.83
C ILE A 103 -2.88 -12.07 -3.06
N ALA A 104 -2.91 -11.98 -1.73
CA ALA A 104 -2.12 -12.80 -0.81
C ALA A 104 -0.60 -12.78 -1.10
N GLY A 105 -0.07 -11.63 -1.56
CA GLY A 105 1.35 -11.47 -1.87
C GLY A 105 1.81 -12.16 -3.17
N ALA A 106 0.88 -12.63 -4.00
CA ALA A 106 1.20 -13.13 -5.33
C ALA A 106 1.80 -12.02 -6.21
N GLU A 107 2.55 -12.41 -7.23
CA GLU A 107 3.08 -11.49 -8.24
C GLU A 107 1.97 -10.55 -8.77
N PRO A 108 2.17 -9.22 -8.72
CA PRO A 108 1.16 -8.29 -9.19
C PRO A 108 0.79 -8.50 -10.65
N VAL A 109 -0.51 -8.54 -10.94
CA VAL A 109 -1.05 -8.61 -12.31
C VAL A 109 -1.65 -7.27 -12.71
N ALA A 110 -1.49 -6.89 -13.98
CA ALA A 110 -2.02 -5.63 -14.49
C ALA A 110 -3.54 -5.69 -14.60
N ILE A 111 -4.21 -4.60 -14.22
CA ILE A 111 -5.62 -4.43 -14.54
C ILE A 111 -5.74 -4.15 -16.04
N THR A 112 -6.57 -4.93 -16.73
CA THR A 112 -6.82 -4.75 -18.17
C THR A 112 -8.30 -4.56 -18.46
N ARG A 113 -8.63 -3.88 -19.56
CA ARG A 113 -10.01 -3.64 -20.00
C ARG A 113 -10.05 -3.54 -21.51
N ASP A 114 -11.00 -4.21 -22.14
CA ASP A 114 -11.12 -4.21 -23.60
C ASP A 114 -11.32 -2.79 -24.17
N GLY A 115 -10.62 -2.50 -25.26
CA GLY A 115 -10.63 -1.20 -25.92
C GLY A 115 -9.75 -0.14 -25.24
N TRP A 116 -8.99 -0.52 -24.22
CA TRP A 116 -8.08 0.37 -23.51
C TRP A 116 -6.64 -0.12 -23.68
N ASP A 117 -5.72 0.78 -24.05
CA ASP A 117 -4.30 0.46 -24.14
C ASP A 117 -3.72 0.04 -22.78
N ARG A 118 -4.08 0.80 -21.74
CA ARG A 118 -3.68 0.54 -20.36
C ARG A 118 -4.67 1.15 -19.39
N VAL A 119 -4.92 0.44 -18.29
CA VAL A 119 -5.63 0.99 -17.14
C VAL A 119 -4.62 1.72 -16.25
N LEU A 120 -4.73 3.04 -16.20
CA LEU A 120 -3.99 3.87 -15.26
C LEU A 120 -4.73 3.95 -13.93
N GLN A 121 -3.98 4.08 -12.83
CA GLN A 121 -4.57 4.27 -11.51
C GLN A 121 -5.36 5.57 -11.40
N GLN A 122 -4.92 6.66 -12.06
CA GLN A 122 -5.64 7.92 -12.12
C GLN A 122 -5.87 8.34 -13.58
N ARG A 123 -7.09 8.81 -13.87
CA ARG A 123 -7.58 9.18 -15.20
C ARG A 123 -8.46 10.41 -15.11
N GLY A 124 -7.83 11.59 -15.20
CA GLY A 124 -8.50 12.86 -14.90
C GLY A 124 -9.00 12.86 -13.46
N GLU A 125 -10.29 13.13 -13.29
CA GLU A 125 -10.95 13.20 -11.98
C GLU A 125 -11.31 11.83 -11.39
N TRP A 126 -11.10 10.74 -12.12
CA TRP A 126 -11.39 9.38 -11.68
C TRP A 126 -10.12 8.65 -11.28
N SER A 127 -10.21 7.83 -10.24
CA SER A 127 -9.10 7.01 -9.79
C SER A 127 -9.56 5.69 -9.21
N LEU A 128 -8.74 4.65 -9.42
CA LEU A 128 -8.83 3.41 -8.71
C LEU A 128 -8.28 3.63 -7.29
N ALA A 129 -9.15 3.51 -6.29
CA ALA A 129 -8.90 4.00 -4.94
C ALA A 129 -8.96 2.93 -3.86
N ALA A 130 -9.70 1.84 -4.09
CA ALA A 130 -9.82 0.75 -3.11
C ALA A 130 -9.86 -0.61 -3.79
N ILE A 131 -9.57 -1.65 -3.01
CA ILE A 131 -9.60 -3.05 -3.44
C ILE A 131 -10.30 -3.91 -2.39
N ALA A 132 -11.00 -4.94 -2.85
CA ALA A 132 -11.65 -5.91 -1.98
C ALA A 132 -11.77 -7.27 -2.69
N THR A 133 -12.24 -8.26 -1.95
CA THR A 133 -12.76 -9.50 -2.50
C THR A 133 -14.24 -9.60 -2.12
N ASP A 134 -15.11 -9.84 -3.09
CA ASP A 134 -16.53 -10.02 -2.78
C ASP A 134 -16.84 -11.41 -2.21
N ASP A 135 -18.11 -11.63 -1.83
CA ASP A 135 -18.61 -12.88 -1.26
C ASP A 135 -18.49 -14.09 -2.22
N GLN A 136 -18.26 -13.84 -3.50
CA GLN A 136 -18.03 -14.85 -4.54
C GLN A 136 -16.53 -15.12 -4.78
N GLY A 137 -15.64 -14.45 -4.03
CA GLY A 137 -14.20 -14.61 -4.19
C GLY A 137 -13.60 -13.82 -5.35
N ARG A 138 -14.34 -12.89 -5.97
CA ARG A 138 -13.85 -12.10 -7.10
C ARG A 138 -13.17 -10.84 -6.61
N THR A 139 -12.09 -10.46 -7.28
CA THR A 139 -11.40 -9.20 -6.99
C THR A 139 -12.26 -8.02 -7.45
N ARG A 140 -12.45 -7.07 -6.53
CA ARG A 140 -13.18 -5.82 -6.76
C ARG A 140 -12.22 -4.65 -6.65
N VAL A 141 -12.34 -3.69 -7.56
CA VAL A 141 -11.57 -2.43 -7.50
C VAL A 141 -12.53 -1.25 -7.61
N LEU A 142 -12.41 -0.30 -6.69
CA LEU A 142 -13.26 0.89 -6.65
C LEU A 142 -12.69 1.98 -7.57
N ASP A 143 -13.45 2.35 -8.60
CA ASP A 143 -13.23 3.53 -9.42
C ASP A 143 -14.15 4.66 -8.95
N ALA A 144 -13.55 5.74 -8.46
CA ALA A 144 -14.26 6.83 -7.81
C ALA A 144 -13.68 8.20 -8.19
N SER A 145 -14.52 9.22 -8.05
CA SER A 145 -14.13 10.61 -8.19
C SER A 145 -14.59 11.41 -6.98
N PRO A 146 -13.75 12.28 -6.39
CA PRO A 146 -14.18 13.16 -5.31
C PRO A 146 -15.18 14.24 -5.77
N PHE A 147 -15.38 14.40 -7.08
CA PHE A 147 -16.29 15.37 -7.68
C PHE A 147 -17.60 14.75 -8.21
N SER A 148 -17.81 13.46 -7.95
CA SER A 148 -19.02 12.73 -8.34
C SER A 148 -19.60 12.03 -7.12
N ASP A 149 -20.89 11.70 -7.16
CA ASP A 149 -21.50 10.75 -6.25
C ASP A 149 -21.48 9.32 -6.81
N ALA A 150 -21.25 9.18 -8.12
CA ALA A 150 -21.15 7.87 -8.77
C ALA A 150 -19.84 7.17 -8.38
N ARG A 151 -19.94 5.88 -8.08
CA ARG A 151 -18.83 4.98 -7.79
C ARG A 151 -19.02 3.70 -8.59
N TYR A 152 -17.93 3.11 -9.06
CA TYR A 152 -18.00 1.85 -9.80
C TYR A 152 -17.07 0.82 -9.16
N ALA A 153 -17.63 -0.27 -8.66
CA ALA A 153 -16.83 -1.42 -8.23
C ALA A 153 -16.62 -2.35 -9.42
N TRP A 154 -15.47 -2.22 -10.06
CA TRP A 154 -15.04 -3.10 -11.14
C TRP A 154 -14.91 -4.52 -10.61
N ILE A 155 -15.31 -5.49 -11.43
CA ILE A 155 -15.17 -6.92 -11.18
C ILE A 155 -14.05 -7.40 -12.09
N LEU A 156 -13.01 -7.96 -11.49
CA LEU A 156 -11.89 -8.54 -12.22
C LEU A 156 -11.97 -10.06 -12.18
N ASP A 157 -11.53 -10.70 -13.25
CA ASP A 157 -11.22 -12.12 -13.23
C ASP A 157 -9.88 -12.40 -12.52
N ALA A 158 -9.49 -13.67 -12.43
CA ALA A 158 -8.26 -14.09 -11.75
C ALA A 158 -6.97 -13.57 -12.41
N ASN A 159 -7.03 -13.06 -13.65
CA ASN A 159 -5.90 -12.50 -14.37
C ASN A 159 -5.87 -10.95 -14.31
N GLY A 160 -6.78 -10.33 -13.54
CA GLY A 160 -6.91 -8.88 -13.48
C GLY A 160 -7.68 -8.27 -14.65
N HIS A 161 -8.36 -9.08 -15.47
CA HIS A 161 -9.15 -8.56 -16.58
C HIS A 161 -10.53 -8.09 -16.10
N PHE A 162 -10.92 -6.89 -16.52
CA PHE A 162 -12.25 -6.34 -16.26
C PHE A 162 -13.33 -7.17 -16.95
N VAL A 163 -14.28 -7.71 -16.17
CA VAL A 163 -15.40 -8.52 -16.69
C VAL A 163 -16.77 -7.90 -16.42
N GLY A 164 -16.82 -6.78 -15.68
CA GLY A 164 -18.05 -6.07 -15.37
C GLY A 164 -17.86 -5.07 -14.24
N GLU A 165 -18.94 -4.40 -13.86
CA GLU A 165 -18.92 -3.43 -12.75
C GLU A 165 -20.29 -3.38 -12.06
N GLU A 166 -20.28 -2.94 -10.82
CA GLU A 166 -21.48 -2.56 -10.06
C GLU A 166 -21.40 -1.06 -9.75
N SER A 167 -22.50 -0.34 -10.02
CA SER A 167 -22.57 1.10 -9.84
C SER A 167 -23.24 1.46 -8.52
N PHE A 168 -22.68 2.44 -7.83
CA PHE A 168 -23.23 2.99 -6.60
C PHE A 168 -23.40 4.51 -6.71
N ASP A 169 -24.36 5.01 -5.95
CA ASP A 169 -24.66 6.43 -5.76
C ASP A 169 -24.99 6.70 -4.29
N LYS A 170 -25.38 7.94 -3.96
CA LYS A 170 -25.76 8.34 -2.59
C LYS A 170 -26.81 7.45 -1.92
N SER A 171 -27.70 6.80 -2.67
CA SER A 171 -28.76 5.98 -2.11
C SER A 171 -28.29 4.59 -1.69
N ASN A 172 -27.16 4.11 -2.23
CA ASN A 172 -26.67 2.77 -2.00
C ASN A 172 -25.17 2.66 -1.72
N VAL A 173 -24.48 3.78 -1.50
CA VAL A 173 -23.03 3.85 -1.24
C VAL A 173 -22.60 2.95 -0.08
N GLY A 174 -23.43 2.79 0.95
CA GLY A 174 -23.16 1.88 2.07
C GLY A 174 -22.84 0.43 1.67
N LYS A 175 -23.34 -0.05 0.53
CA LYS A 175 -22.92 -1.37 0.01
C LYS A 175 -21.46 -1.37 -0.44
N ALA A 176 -21.03 -0.33 -1.15
CA ALA A 176 -19.64 -0.16 -1.56
C ALA A 176 -18.73 0.04 -0.34
N GLU A 177 -19.16 0.83 0.64
CA GLU A 177 -18.41 1.03 1.88
C GLU A 177 -18.17 -0.28 2.62
N THR A 178 -19.22 -1.10 2.75
CA THR A 178 -19.10 -2.43 3.36
C THR A 178 -18.14 -3.33 2.58
N LEU A 179 -18.22 -3.33 1.25
CA LEU A 179 -17.36 -4.13 0.39
C LEU A 179 -15.88 -3.71 0.51
N PHE A 180 -15.60 -2.42 0.46
CA PHE A 180 -14.23 -1.90 0.46
C PHE A 180 -13.67 -1.57 1.85
N SER A 181 -14.51 -1.59 2.89
CA SER A 181 -14.16 -1.14 4.24
C SER A 181 -13.65 0.31 4.28
N VAL A 182 -14.27 1.19 3.49
CA VAL A 182 -13.93 2.62 3.37
C VAL A 182 -15.19 3.46 3.53
N ASP A 183 -15.12 4.54 4.31
CA ASP A 183 -16.18 5.55 4.44
C ASP A 183 -16.10 6.49 3.22
N LEU A 184 -17.04 6.34 2.30
CA LEU A 184 -16.99 6.98 0.98
C LEU A 184 -17.77 8.29 0.92
N ASP A 185 -18.80 8.43 1.75
CA ASP A 185 -19.61 9.65 1.84
C ASP A 185 -19.24 10.56 3.03
N ARG A 186 -18.35 10.09 3.90
CA ARG A 186 -17.78 10.80 5.05
C ARG A 186 -18.80 11.10 6.14
N ASP A 187 -19.79 10.24 6.32
CA ASP A 187 -20.74 10.32 7.43
C ASP A 187 -20.17 9.76 8.75
N GLY A 188 -18.99 9.13 8.70
CA GLY A 188 -18.31 8.52 9.85
C GLY A 188 -18.73 7.08 10.13
N ILE A 189 -19.51 6.46 9.25
CA ILE A 189 -20.02 5.09 9.36
C ILE A 189 -19.53 4.29 8.15
N ILE A 190 -19.20 3.01 8.37
CA ILE A 190 -19.02 2.07 7.25
C ILE A 190 -20.35 1.37 7.03
N GLY A 191 -20.96 1.60 5.88
CA GLY A 191 -22.16 0.90 5.48
C GLY A 191 -23.40 1.78 5.51
N TYR A 192 -24.51 1.25 6.03
CA TYR A 192 -25.70 2.07 6.28
C TYR A 192 -25.76 2.44 7.75
N PRO A 193 -26.19 3.66 8.12
CA PRO A 193 -26.49 3.97 9.49
C PRO A 193 -27.49 2.95 10.02
N SER A 194 -27.11 2.22 11.08
CA SER A 194 -28.03 1.33 11.78
C SER A 194 -29.17 2.19 12.30
N GLY A 195 -30.34 2.09 11.66
CA GLY A 195 -31.52 2.86 12.04
C GLY A 195 -31.74 2.75 13.54
N ALA A 196 -31.91 3.89 14.21
CA ALA A 196 -32.30 3.98 15.61
C ALA A 196 -33.35 2.90 15.88
N GLY A 197 -33.01 1.96 16.76
CA GLY A 197 -33.89 0.88 17.15
C GLY A 197 -35.26 1.45 17.48
N GLY A 198 -36.28 0.97 16.77
CA GLY A 198 -37.66 1.30 17.08
C GLY A 198 -37.93 0.96 18.53
N LEU A 199 -38.00 1.97 19.39
CA LEU A 199 -38.72 1.85 20.65
C LEU A 199 -40.21 1.96 20.30
N SER A 200 -40.75 0.85 19.80
CA SER A 200 -42.17 0.55 19.86
C SER A 200 -42.37 -0.49 20.96
N GLY A 201 -42.96 -0.06 22.07
CA GLY A 201 -43.36 -0.87 23.23
C GLY A 201 -43.49 0.05 24.44
N LEU A 202 -44.62 0.77 24.60
CA LEU A 202 -45.83 0.34 25.32
C LEU A 202 -45.57 -0.09 26.77
N GLY A 203 -46.10 0.69 27.71
CA GLY A 203 -46.11 0.42 29.15
C GLY A 203 -46.30 1.69 29.95
#